data_AF-A0A0F9IVW5-F1
#
_entry.id   AF-A0A0F9IVW5-F1
#
_cell.length_a   1.000
_cell.length_b   1.000
_cell.length_c   1.000
_cell.angle_alpha   90.00
_cell.angle_beta   90.00
_cell.angle_gamma   90.00
#
_symmetry.space_group_name_H-M   'P 1'
#
loop_
_entity.id
_entity.type
_entity.pdbx_description
1 polymer ?
#
loop_
_entity_poly.entity_id
_entity_poly.type
_entity_poly.pdbx_seq_one_letter_code
_entity_poly.pdbx_strand_id
1 'polypeptide(L)'
;EEIQLELAAVLGMDETKRMFSEKKKLQSAMRRLMPIGLATGIIVTTNHRNWRYLIQLRTDRAAEEEMRLVFHLIATDLDLNFHTIYQDMDKERVTQGLPPEYTFEFGRV
;
A
#
# COMPACT_ATOMS: atom_id res chain seq x y z
N GLU A 1 5.34 -6.15 17.24
CA GLU A 1 6.80 -5.94 17.36
C GLU A 1 7.42 -6.89 18.39
N GLU A 2 6.78 -7.08 19.55
CA GLU A 2 7.18 -8.02 20.62
C GLU A 2 7.58 -9.44 20.15
N ILE A 3 6.77 -10.10 19.32
CA ILE A 3 7.08 -11.44 18.77
C ILE A 3 8.39 -11.46 17.97
N GLN A 4 8.73 -10.37 17.25
CA GLN A 4 9.99 -10.30 16.51
C GLN A 4 11.20 -10.23 17.45
N LEU A 5 11.07 -9.51 18.57
CA LEU A 5 12.12 -9.38 19.58
C LEU A 5 12.35 -10.70 20.32
N GLU A 6 11.28 -11.40 20.69
CA GLU A 6 11.36 -12.72 21.31
C GLU A 6 12.04 -13.74 20.39
N LEU A 7 11.63 -13.79 19.11
CA LEU A 7 12.25 -14.68 18.11
C LEU A 7 13.73 -14.33 17.88
N ALA A 8 14.08 -13.05 17.85
CA ALA A 8 15.47 -12.62 17.70
C ALA A 8 16.34 -13.08 18.88
N ALA A 9 15.80 -13.02 20.11
CA ALA A 9 16.47 -13.48 21.32
C ALA A 9 16.64 -15.01 21.34
N VAL A 10 15.58 -15.77 21.08
CA VAL A 10 15.61 -17.24 21.04
C VAL A 10 16.60 -17.76 19.98
N LEU A 11 16.69 -17.08 18.84
CA LEU A 11 17.53 -17.51 17.74
C LEU A 11 18.96 -16.94 17.80
N GLY A 12 19.30 -16.13 18.82
CA GLY A 12 20.63 -15.56 19.02
C GLY A 12 21.09 -14.65 17.88
N MET A 13 20.20 -13.82 17.34
CA MET A 13 20.51 -12.98 16.16
C MET A 13 21.56 -11.91 16.41
N ASP A 14 21.67 -11.43 17.65
CA ASP A 14 22.57 -10.35 18.06
C ASP A 14 23.98 -10.84 18.45
N GLU A 15 24.24 -12.14 18.34
CA GLU A 15 25.57 -12.69 18.53
C GLU A 15 26.53 -12.13 17.47
N THR A 16 27.61 -11.49 17.95
CA THR A 16 28.60 -10.73 17.16
C THR A 16 29.41 -11.57 16.17
N LYS A 17 29.29 -12.91 16.21
CA LYS A 17 30.07 -13.84 15.38
C LYS A 17 29.36 -14.38 14.14
N ARG A 18 28.07 -14.08 13.93
CA ARG A 18 27.33 -14.66 12.78
C ARG A 18 27.57 -13.91 11.48
N MET A 19 27.74 -14.67 10.39
CA MET A 19 27.83 -14.09 9.06
C MET A 19 26.49 -13.46 8.65
N PHE A 20 26.55 -12.35 7.90
CA PHE A 20 25.35 -11.65 7.42
C PHE A 20 24.40 -12.56 6.61
N SER A 21 24.95 -13.51 5.85
CA SER A 21 24.19 -14.49 5.08
C SER A 21 23.31 -15.40 5.96
N GLU A 22 23.78 -15.77 7.14
CA GLU A 22 23.06 -16.60 8.10
C GLU A 22 21.92 -15.82 8.75
N LYS A 23 22.20 -14.56 9.16
CA LYS A 23 21.18 -13.65 9.70
C LYS A 23 20.03 -13.44 8.71
N LYS A 24 20.34 -13.29 7.42
CA LYS A 24 19.33 -13.14 6.35
C LYS A 24 18.46 -14.39 6.18
N LYS A 25 19.05 -15.59 6.22
CA LYS A 25 18.29 -16.87 6.15
C LYS A 25 17.33 -16.99 7.32
N LEU A 26 17.81 -16.69 8.52
CA LEU A 26 17.05 -16.75 9.76
C LEU A 26 15.89 -15.74 9.75
N GLN A 27 16.16 -14.47 9.41
CA GLN A 27 15.15 -13.42 9.29
C GLN A 27 14.07 -13.80 8.26
N SER A 28 14.45 -14.43 7.15
CA SER A 28 13.49 -14.91 6.16
C SER A 28 12.62 -16.06 6.67
N ALA A 29 13.13 -16.92 7.56
CA ALA A 29 12.36 -17.97 8.20
C ALA A 29 11.34 -17.39 9.19
N MET A 30 11.76 -16.41 10.00
CA MET A 30 10.87 -15.70 10.93
C MET A 30 9.70 -15.02 10.23
N ARG A 31 9.92 -14.38 9.05
CA ARG A 31 8.84 -13.75 8.27
C ARG A 31 7.66 -14.67 7.96
N ARG A 32 7.84 -16.00 7.95
CA ARG A 32 6.77 -16.96 7.67
C ARG A 32 5.82 -17.16 8.85
N LEU A 33 6.25 -16.82 10.06
CA LEU A 33 5.44 -16.92 11.29
C LEU A 33 4.73 -15.61 11.61
N MET A 34 5.04 -14.54 10.87
CA MET A 34 4.54 -13.21 11.17
C MET A 34 3.16 -12.96 10.59
N PRO A 35 2.35 -12.11 11.25
CA PRO A 35 1.02 -11.75 10.76
C PRO A 35 1.10 -10.95 9.46
N ILE A 36 0.01 -10.97 8.69
CA ILE A 36 -0.10 -10.28 7.40
C ILE A 36 -0.07 -8.75 7.56
N GLY A 37 -0.68 -8.22 8.63
CA GLY A 37 -0.80 -6.78 8.89
C GLY A 37 0.48 -6.08 9.37
N LEU A 38 1.65 -6.51 8.91
CA LEU A 38 2.90 -5.82 9.18
C LEU A 38 3.10 -4.63 8.23
N ALA A 39 3.37 -3.47 8.80
CA ALA A 39 3.72 -2.28 8.03
C ALA A 39 4.90 -2.58 7.10
N THR A 40 4.67 -2.35 5.80
CA THR A 40 5.67 -2.56 4.75
C THR A 40 5.84 -1.27 3.96
N GLY A 41 7.10 -0.86 3.76
CA GLY A 41 7.44 0.24 2.86
C GLY A 41 7.60 -0.28 1.43
N ILE A 42 6.98 0.40 0.47
CA ILE A 42 7.12 0.09 -0.95
C ILE A 42 7.30 1.37 -1.76
N ILE A 43 8.15 1.31 -2.79
CA ILE A 43 8.24 2.34 -3.83
C ILE A 43 7.48 1.81 -5.04
N VAL A 44 6.51 2.57 -5.52
CA VAL A 44 5.69 2.22 -6.69
C VAL A 44 5.90 3.27 -7.76
N THR A 45 6.16 2.82 -8.98
CA THR A 45 6.28 3.69 -10.15
C THR A 45 5.46 3.10 -11.29
N THR A 46 4.64 3.92 -11.94
CA THR A 46 3.89 3.53 -13.13
C THR A 46 3.46 4.77 -13.92
N ASN A 47 2.91 4.56 -15.11
CA ASN A 47 2.43 5.65 -15.97
C ASN A 47 1.05 6.16 -15.52
N HIS A 48 0.66 7.37 -15.96
CA HIS A 48 -0.62 7.98 -15.59
C HIS A 48 -1.84 7.15 -16.00
N ARG A 49 -1.76 6.45 -17.13
CA ARG A 49 -2.85 5.57 -17.59
C ARG A 49 -3.11 4.45 -16.58
N ASN A 50 -2.06 3.82 -16.07
CA ASN A 50 -2.17 2.76 -15.09
C ASN A 50 -2.60 3.32 -13.72
N TRP A 51 -2.15 4.51 -13.34
CA TRP A 51 -2.66 5.17 -12.13
C TRP A 51 -4.16 5.38 -12.18
N ARG A 52 -4.70 5.88 -13.30
CA ARG A 52 -6.15 6.06 -13.48
C ARG A 52 -6.91 4.73 -13.34
N TYR A 53 -6.40 3.67 -13.96
CA TYR A 53 -6.99 2.33 -13.83
C TYR A 53 -6.95 1.80 -12.39
N LEU A 54 -5.81 1.91 -11.72
CA LEU A 54 -5.65 1.43 -10.35
C LEU A 54 -6.50 2.20 -9.35
N ILE A 55 -6.62 3.52 -9.51
CA ILE A 55 -7.49 4.35 -8.68
C ILE A 55 -8.93 3.87 -8.77
N GLN A 56 -9.47 3.65 -9.98
CA GLN A 56 -10.83 3.10 -10.13
C GLN A 56 -10.98 1.75 -9.43
N LEU A 57 -10.07 0.81 -9.72
CA LEU A 57 -10.16 -0.56 -9.19
C LEU A 57 -10.03 -0.62 -7.66
N ARG A 58 -9.18 0.23 -7.06
CA ARG A 58 -8.84 0.17 -5.63
C ARG A 58 -9.68 1.11 -4.77
N THR A 59 -10.45 2.00 -5.38
CA THR A 59 -11.42 2.86 -4.67
C THR A 59 -12.86 2.40 -4.85
N ASP A 60 -13.10 1.38 -5.69
CA ASP A 60 -14.38 0.68 -5.84
C ASP A 60 -14.99 0.31 -4.48
N ARG A 61 -16.32 0.40 -4.38
CA ARG A 61 -17.08 0.07 -3.16
C ARG A 61 -16.83 -1.32 -2.61
N ALA A 62 -16.49 -2.29 -3.46
CA ALA A 62 -16.18 -3.67 -3.09
C ALA A 62 -14.70 -3.89 -2.78
N ALA A 63 -13.84 -2.87 -2.93
CA ALA A 63 -12.43 -2.95 -2.58
C ALA A 63 -12.21 -2.93 -1.07
N GLU A 64 -11.09 -3.52 -0.66
CA GLU A 64 -10.61 -3.53 0.73
C GLU A 64 -10.42 -2.10 1.28
N GLU A 65 -10.89 -1.85 2.50
CA GLU A 65 -10.92 -0.53 3.13
C GLU A 65 -9.55 0.16 3.19
N GLU A 66 -8.50 -0.56 3.60
CA GLU A 66 -7.14 0.01 3.68
C GLU A 66 -6.63 0.44 2.30
N MET A 67 -6.91 -0.35 1.26
CA MET A 67 -6.53 -0.02 -0.11
C MET A 67 -7.29 1.20 -0.64
N ARG A 68 -8.57 1.34 -0.28
CA ARG A 68 -9.35 2.54 -0.64
C ARG A 68 -8.74 3.79 -0.02
N LEU A 69 -8.31 3.72 1.23
CA LEU A 69 -7.66 4.86 1.90
C LEU A 69 -6.33 5.23 1.23
N VAL A 70 -5.47 4.25 0.96
CA VAL A 70 -4.19 4.49 0.28
C VAL A 70 -4.41 5.10 -1.11
N PHE A 71 -5.34 4.56 -1.90
CA PHE A 71 -5.60 5.06 -3.25
C PHE A 71 -6.35 6.39 -3.27
N HIS A 72 -7.16 6.70 -2.26
CA HIS A 72 -7.73 8.03 -2.07
C HIS A 72 -6.65 9.10 -1.88
N LEU A 73 -5.62 8.80 -1.07
CA LEU A 73 -4.49 9.71 -0.87
C LEU A 73 -3.69 9.90 -2.17
N ILE A 74 -3.42 8.80 -2.88
CA ILE A 74 -2.73 8.84 -4.19
C ILE A 74 -3.54 9.65 -5.22
N ALA A 75 -4.85 9.41 -5.33
CA ALA A 75 -5.71 10.12 -6.27
C ALA A 75 -5.74 11.63 -5.98
N THR A 76 -5.79 12.00 -4.70
CA THR A 76 -5.78 13.41 -4.26
C THR A 76 -4.45 14.07 -4.57
N ASP A 77 -3.32 13.40 -4.34
CA ASP A 77 -1.99 13.91 -4.66
C ASP A 77 -1.78 14.06 -6.18
N LEU A 78 -2.23 13.09 -6.98
CA LEU A 78 -2.11 13.14 -8.44
C LEU A 78 -2.98 14.22 -9.07
N ASP A 79 -4.20 14.44 -8.56
CA ASP A 79 -5.08 15.54 -8.98
C ASP A 79 -4.46 16.91 -8.62
N LEU A 80 -3.86 17.03 -7.44
CA LEU A 80 -3.19 18.26 -7.01
C LEU A 80 -1.99 18.61 -7.91
N ASN A 81 -1.15 17.63 -8.24
CA ASN A 81 0.09 17.87 -9.00
C ASN A 81 -0.11 17.87 -10.53
N PHE A 82 -1.11 17.13 -11.02
CA PHE A 82 -1.33 16.90 -12.45
C PHE A 82 -2.79 17.11 -12.86
N HIS A 83 -3.44 18.15 -12.34
CA HIS A 83 -4.87 18.38 -12.50
C HIS A 83 -5.39 18.20 -13.94
N THR A 84 -4.71 18.71 -14.97
CA THR A 84 -5.13 18.56 -16.37
C THR A 84 -5.27 17.10 -16.83
N ILE A 85 -4.52 16.18 -16.23
CA ILE A 85 -4.57 14.73 -16.53
C ILE A 85 -5.71 14.04 -15.76
N TYR A 86 -6.15 14.60 -14.63
CA TYR A 86 -7.13 14.00 -13.71
C TYR A 86 -8.41 14.84 -13.56
N GLN A 87 -8.59 15.89 -14.36
CA GLN A 87 -9.73 16.80 -14.30
C GLN A 87 -11.09 16.13 -14.57
N ASP A 88 -11.08 14.99 -15.26
CA ASP A 88 -12.25 14.16 -15.58
C ASP A 88 -12.53 13.08 -14.51
N MET A 89 -11.86 13.17 -13.37
CA MET A 89 -12.01 12.26 -12.24
C MET A 89 -13.20 12.68 -11.36
N ASP A 90 -14.23 11.83 -11.31
CA ASP A 90 -15.40 12.05 -10.45
C ASP A 90 -15.21 11.38 -9.08
N LYS A 91 -15.86 11.93 -8.04
CA LYS A 91 -15.72 11.50 -6.65
C LYS A 91 -17.11 11.26 -6.06
N GLU A 92 -17.53 10.00 -5.96
CA GLU A 92 -18.82 9.63 -5.38
C GLU A 92 -18.65 9.19 -3.92
N ARG A 93 -19.42 9.79 -3.00
CA ARG A 93 -19.48 9.31 -1.61
C ARG A 93 -20.40 8.11 -1.51
N VAL A 94 -19.82 6.94 -1.27
CA VAL A 94 -20.58 5.67 -1.20
C VAL A 94 -21.07 5.34 0.21
N THR A 95 -20.24 5.55 1.24
CA THR A 95 -20.55 5.12 2.63
C THR A 95 -20.01 6.13 3.64
N GLN A 96 -20.75 6.35 4.73
CA GLN A 96 -20.33 7.23 5.83
C GLN A 96 -19.05 6.69 6.49
N GLY A 97 -17.99 7.50 6.48
CA GLY A 97 -16.69 7.17 7.12
C GLY A 97 -15.66 6.53 6.19
N LEU A 98 -16.03 6.13 4.97
CA LEU A 98 -15.10 5.56 4.00
C LEU A 98 -14.69 6.59 2.93
N PRO A 99 -13.46 6.47 2.37
CA PRO A 99 -13.03 7.29 1.25
C PRO A 99 -13.97 7.16 0.04
N PRO A 100 -14.11 8.21 -0.79
CA PRO A 100 -14.99 8.18 -1.95
C PRO A 100 -14.53 7.15 -3.00
N GLU A 101 -15.47 6.72 -3.82
CA GLU A 101 -15.22 5.95 -5.04
C GLU A 101 -14.83 6.92 -6.16
N TYR A 102 -13.81 6.57 -6.95
CA TYR A 102 -13.31 7.40 -8.02
C TYR A 102 -13.56 6.75 -9.38
N THR A 103 -14.17 7.51 -10.29
CA THR A 103 -14.41 7.08 -11.67
C THR A 103 -13.81 8.09 -12.64
N PHE A 104 -13.55 7.66 -13.88
CA PHE A 104 -13.05 8.55 -14.93
C PHE A 104 -13.90 8.38 -16.17
N GLU A 105 -14.48 9.48 -16.65
CA GLU A 105 -15.35 9.48 -17.81
C GLU A 105 -14.65 10.12 -19.01
N PHE A 106 -14.40 9.31 -20.05
CA PHE A 106 -13.80 9.81 -21.28
C PHE A 106 -14.73 10.81 -21.97
N GLY A 107 -14.23 12.02 -22.21
CA GLY A 107 -14.95 13.09 -22.90
C GLY A 107 -15.68 14.08 -21.98
N ARG A 108 -15.53 13.94 -20.65
CA ARG A 108 -15.99 14.93 -19.67
C ARG A 108 -14.91 16.00 -19.48
N VAL A 109 -14.76 16.88 -20.47
CA VAL A 109 -13.96 18.11 -20.41
C VAL A 109 -14.71 19.25 -21.08
#